data_AF-A0A6F9DJ01-F1
#
_entry.id   AF-A0A6F9DJ01-F1
#
_cell.length_a   1.000
_cell.length_b   1.000
_cell.length_c   1.000
_cell.angle_alpha   90.00
_cell.angle_beta   90.00
_cell.angle_gamma   90.00
#
_symmetry.space_group_name_H-M   'P 1'
#
loop_
_entity.id
_entity.type
_entity.pdbx_description
1 polymer ?
#
loop_
_entity_poly.entity_id
_entity_poly.type
_entity_poly.pdbx_seq_one_letter_code
_entity_poly.pdbx_strand_id
1 'polypeptide(L)'
;MDCCGSQLVRWGAMSCCYGHEFPPQIFNHFRDLCCNGNRVRAATPRVKYSKCCGETTSYDVRRHSCPCNDGRVLKMPASQTDCCSTVEGLLTPYSTKTQFCCNGEVGDNGVNFCCGSSGLGVIGEEVCCTDKLFPVVPPNRNLTACCNGEAYNPDQFICCDDAIVEIIEGADQCCAGIPYNVDKSICCQGNLLNRETEGTECCATFAFFPDKGSFCCNDQVYQSESSGGDTCCGDDFYYKDDGGLICCEGVLGLLRQGDSCCGTLPYFAETAICCDLRVSEKSLGNSCCRGNAYFPVDPDDDTRTSICCENGPFGPFKSPRCCGGEGYDVEGGTICCGERVYGKYSYPSCCVDIGFDARTHTCCGSTVYPNPNDSDQVACCGNGPYDKKTGLCCSGTNMTVPEGIHISKAKCCDVTGVYNEDTQVCCLGQIFDKTNRWTSRCCGAVMYQTDEQLCCEGDGFQEPMLHDFEFGIDNTKCCGTDLYNSSIDFCCNGILQRKTFDETGCCAGFVYDRTSFICCRDVLQPIGDSVPWQRAECCGGRCMYKGPQRCCNDRIYARNRRTDVTCETYVR
;
A
#
# COMPACT_ATOMS: atom_id res chain seq x y z
N MET A 1 -15.50 -14.88 -26.73
CA MET A 1 -14.22 -14.18 -26.93
C MET A 1 -14.18 -13.13 -25.83
N ASP A 2 -13.23 -13.23 -24.92
CA ASP A 2 -13.10 -12.24 -23.84
C ASP A 2 -11.99 -11.25 -24.15
N CYS A 3 -12.14 -10.05 -23.60
CA CYS A 3 -11.18 -8.97 -23.75
C CYS A 3 -10.22 -8.95 -22.56
N CYS A 4 -8.94 -8.77 -22.84
CA CYS A 4 -7.91 -8.42 -21.87
C CYS A 4 -7.43 -7.01 -22.21
N GLY A 5 -7.98 -6.02 -21.52
CA GLY A 5 -7.85 -4.62 -21.93
C GLY A 5 -8.43 -4.41 -23.34
N SER A 6 -7.63 -3.85 -24.25
CA SER A 6 -8.01 -3.62 -25.66
C SER A 6 -7.77 -4.83 -26.59
N GLN A 7 -7.27 -5.95 -26.06
CA GLN A 7 -6.86 -7.10 -26.86
C GLN A 7 -7.80 -8.32 -26.68
N LEU A 8 -7.97 -9.06 -27.76
CA LEU A 8 -8.83 -10.25 -27.84
C LEU A 8 -8.11 -11.52 -27.36
N VAL A 9 -8.67 -12.23 -26.40
CA VAL A 9 -8.10 -13.47 -25.84
C VAL A 9 -8.65 -14.71 -26.56
N ARG A 10 -7.74 -15.58 -27.02
CA ARG A 10 -8.08 -16.95 -27.50
C ARG A 10 -7.91 -17.95 -26.36
N TRP A 11 -9.02 -18.44 -25.83
CA TRP A 11 -9.04 -19.42 -24.75
C TRP A 11 -8.40 -20.76 -25.16
N GLY A 12 -7.62 -21.35 -24.23
CA GLY A 12 -6.93 -22.64 -24.41
C GLY A 12 -5.44 -22.60 -24.00
N ALA A 13 -4.74 -21.49 -24.27
CA ALA A 13 -3.32 -21.31 -23.90
C ALA A 13 -2.99 -19.89 -23.40
N MET A 14 -3.92 -18.94 -23.51
CA MET A 14 -3.72 -17.53 -23.22
C MET A 14 -4.64 -17.10 -22.07
N SER A 15 -4.13 -16.25 -21.19
CA SER A 15 -4.83 -15.71 -20.02
C SER A 15 -4.55 -14.22 -19.89
N CYS A 16 -5.40 -13.51 -19.16
CA CYS A 16 -5.23 -12.08 -18.91
C CYS A 16 -4.54 -11.86 -17.55
N CYS A 17 -3.50 -11.03 -17.54
CA CYS A 17 -2.78 -10.61 -16.35
C CYS A 17 -3.28 -9.23 -15.95
N TYR A 18 -3.95 -9.14 -14.80
CA TYR A 18 -4.51 -7.89 -14.27
C TYR A 18 -3.55 -7.28 -13.25
N GLY A 19 -3.34 -5.96 -13.32
CA GLY A 19 -2.53 -5.18 -12.38
C GLY A 19 -3.24 -3.87 -12.02
N HIS A 20 -2.75 -3.20 -10.98
CA HIS A 20 -3.33 -1.94 -10.49
C HIS A 20 -2.92 -0.70 -11.30
N GLU A 21 -1.71 -0.69 -11.89
CA GLU A 21 -1.14 0.51 -12.53
C GLU A 21 -1.04 0.44 -14.06
N PHE A 22 -1.17 -0.75 -14.66
CA PHE A 22 -0.99 -0.95 -16.11
C PHE A 22 -2.20 -1.62 -16.75
N PRO A 23 -2.46 -1.36 -18.05
CA PRO A 23 -3.50 -2.05 -18.78
C PRO A 23 -3.26 -3.57 -18.78
N PRO A 24 -4.33 -4.39 -18.70
CA PRO A 24 -4.18 -5.85 -18.57
C PRO A 24 -3.38 -6.45 -19.74
N GLN A 25 -2.41 -7.32 -19.43
CA GLN A 25 -1.55 -7.94 -20.44
C GLN A 25 -1.96 -9.38 -20.75
N ILE A 26 -1.98 -9.73 -22.03
CA ILE A 26 -2.16 -11.13 -22.45
C ILE A 26 -0.85 -11.90 -22.23
N PHE A 27 -0.95 -13.03 -21.53
CA PHE A 27 0.18 -13.95 -21.32
C PHE A 27 -0.17 -15.40 -21.63
N ASN A 28 0.85 -16.23 -21.91
CA ASN A 28 0.69 -17.65 -22.16
C ASN A 28 1.09 -18.45 -20.91
N HIS A 29 0.15 -19.10 -20.23
CA HIS A 29 0.42 -19.81 -18.98
C HIS A 29 1.36 -21.03 -19.12
N PHE A 30 1.69 -21.46 -20.35
CA PHE A 30 2.70 -22.50 -20.62
C PHE A 30 4.12 -21.96 -20.78
N ARG A 31 4.31 -20.63 -20.85
CA ARG A 31 5.64 -20.02 -21.07
C ARG A 31 5.91 -18.79 -20.21
N ASP A 32 4.87 -18.20 -19.64
CA ASP A 32 4.90 -16.93 -18.94
C ASP A 32 4.16 -17.05 -17.59
N LEU A 33 4.45 -16.11 -16.70
CA LEU A 33 3.84 -15.89 -15.40
C LEU A 33 3.21 -14.48 -15.40
N CYS A 34 2.16 -14.31 -14.62
CA CYS A 34 1.61 -13.01 -14.29
C CYS A 34 2.17 -12.56 -12.94
N CYS A 35 3.03 -11.54 -12.94
CA CYS A 35 3.69 -11.02 -11.74
C CYS A 35 3.23 -9.58 -11.50
N ASN A 36 2.31 -9.39 -10.55
CA ASN A 36 1.71 -8.10 -10.20
C ASN A 36 1.20 -7.27 -11.40
N GLY A 37 0.55 -7.93 -12.38
CA GLY A 37 0.05 -7.28 -13.59
C GLY A 37 1.00 -7.27 -14.79
N ASN A 38 2.26 -7.66 -14.60
CA ASN A 38 3.25 -7.75 -15.66
C ASN A 38 3.42 -9.18 -16.18
N ARG A 39 3.51 -9.34 -17.51
CA ARG A 39 3.86 -10.60 -18.14
C ARG A 39 5.36 -10.86 -18.03
N VAL A 40 5.74 -11.88 -17.26
CA VAL A 40 7.14 -12.29 -17.08
C VAL A 40 7.37 -13.67 -17.68
N ARG A 41 8.47 -13.87 -18.43
CA ARG A 41 8.79 -15.19 -19.00
C ARG A 41 9.18 -16.17 -17.88
N ALA A 42 8.66 -17.40 -17.93
CA ALA A 42 9.00 -18.45 -16.98
C ALA A 42 10.50 -18.81 -17.06
N ALA A 43 11.15 -18.91 -15.90
CA ALA A 43 12.58 -19.23 -15.78
C ALA A 43 12.96 -20.62 -16.28
N THR A 44 11.98 -21.54 -16.39
CA THR A 44 12.18 -22.90 -16.86
C THR A 44 11.04 -23.33 -17.79
N PRO A 45 11.30 -24.21 -18.78
CA PRO A 45 10.27 -24.79 -19.64
C PRO A 45 9.13 -25.47 -18.88
N ARG A 46 9.36 -25.88 -17.62
CA ARG A 46 8.32 -26.41 -16.74
C ARG A 46 7.82 -25.28 -15.82
N VAL A 47 6.83 -24.53 -16.30
CA VAL A 47 6.29 -23.31 -15.63
C VAL A 47 5.93 -23.53 -14.16
N LYS A 48 5.47 -24.72 -13.76
CA LYS A 48 5.16 -25.05 -12.35
C LYS A 48 6.33 -24.86 -11.37
N TYR A 49 7.57 -24.86 -11.86
CA TYR A 49 8.76 -24.60 -11.05
C TYR A 49 9.26 -23.16 -11.15
N SER A 50 8.61 -22.31 -11.96
CA SER A 50 8.93 -20.90 -12.05
C SER A 50 8.05 -20.09 -11.09
N LYS A 51 8.65 -19.16 -10.34
CA LYS A 51 7.96 -18.23 -9.44
C LYS A 51 8.36 -16.79 -9.76
N CYS A 52 7.47 -15.84 -9.47
CA CYS A 52 7.73 -14.41 -9.60
C CYS A 52 8.71 -13.94 -8.51
N CYS A 53 9.56 -13.00 -8.87
CA CYS A 53 10.42 -12.24 -7.99
C CYS A 53 10.19 -10.77 -8.31
N GLY A 54 9.41 -10.10 -7.47
CA GLY A 54 8.85 -8.78 -7.81
C GLY A 54 7.99 -8.83 -9.07
N GLU A 55 7.98 -7.74 -9.81
CA GLU A 55 7.09 -7.56 -10.97
C GLU A 55 7.72 -7.96 -12.31
N THR A 56 9.05 -8.01 -12.39
CA THR A 56 9.77 -8.09 -13.68
C THR A 56 10.51 -9.39 -13.89
N THR A 57 10.77 -10.16 -12.84
CA THR A 57 11.70 -11.29 -12.87
C THR A 57 11.04 -12.58 -12.41
N SER A 58 11.49 -13.72 -12.93
CA SER A 58 11.09 -15.04 -12.45
C SER A 58 12.31 -15.93 -12.19
N TYR A 59 12.13 -16.96 -11.37
CA TYR A 59 13.21 -17.88 -10.99
C TYR A 59 12.74 -19.33 -10.85
N ASP A 60 13.68 -20.28 -10.98
CA ASP A 60 13.45 -21.71 -10.73
C ASP A 60 13.54 -22.00 -9.23
N VAL A 61 12.39 -22.24 -8.60
CA VAL A 61 12.24 -22.45 -7.15
C VAL A 61 13.05 -23.62 -6.60
N ARG A 62 13.52 -24.54 -7.46
CA ARG A 62 14.28 -25.73 -7.05
C ARG A 62 15.75 -25.44 -6.78
N ARG A 63 16.28 -24.33 -7.29
CA ARG A 63 17.72 -24.01 -7.23
C ARG A 63 17.99 -22.58 -6.78
N HIS A 64 17.02 -21.69 -6.97
CA HIS A 64 17.16 -20.26 -6.73
C HIS A 64 16.07 -19.78 -5.76
N SER A 65 16.27 -18.59 -5.21
CA SER A 65 15.35 -17.94 -4.28
C SER A 65 15.24 -16.44 -4.59
N CYS A 66 14.16 -15.82 -4.14
CA CYS A 66 13.95 -14.38 -4.20
C CYS A 66 13.44 -13.91 -2.82
N PRO A 67 14.33 -13.78 -1.83
CA PRO A 67 13.91 -13.59 -0.45
C PRO A 67 13.25 -12.22 -0.22
N CYS A 68 13.63 -11.19 -0.96
CA CYS A 68 13.07 -9.83 -0.80
C CYS A 68 11.88 -9.52 -1.73
N ASN A 69 11.49 -10.44 -2.62
CA ASN A 69 10.44 -10.23 -3.63
C ASN A 69 10.57 -8.92 -4.43
N ASP A 70 11.80 -8.48 -4.71
CA ASP A 70 12.12 -7.16 -5.28
C ASP A 70 12.75 -7.24 -6.68
N GLY A 71 12.78 -8.45 -7.27
CA GLY A 71 13.41 -8.70 -8.57
C GLY A 71 14.83 -9.27 -8.48
N ARG A 72 15.49 -9.26 -7.32
CA ARG A 72 16.85 -9.82 -7.16
C ARG A 72 16.81 -11.29 -6.75
N VAL A 73 17.20 -12.15 -7.69
CA VAL A 73 17.22 -13.62 -7.53
C VAL A 73 18.61 -14.09 -7.09
N LEU A 74 18.67 -14.86 -6.01
CA LEU A 74 19.90 -15.53 -5.55
C LEU A 74 19.99 -16.95 -6.10
N LYS A 75 21.21 -17.37 -6.49
CA LYS A 75 21.50 -18.73 -6.99
C LYS A 75 21.65 -19.76 -5.87
N MET A 76 20.74 -19.73 -4.90
CA MET A 76 20.74 -20.56 -3.70
C MET A 76 19.30 -20.95 -3.35
N PRO A 77 19.06 -22.08 -2.66
CA PRO A 77 17.73 -22.45 -2.21
C PRO A 77 17.23 -21.49 -1.11
N ALA A 78 15.91 -21.36 -0.97
CA ALA A 78 15.28 -20.47 0.00
C ALA A 78 15.68 -20.77 1.46
N SER A 79 16.09 -22.00 1.77
CA SER A 79 16.58 -22.37 3.11
C SER A 79 17.95 -21.79 3.48
N GLN A 80 18.65 -21.16 2.53
CA GLN A 80 19.99 -20.58 2.73
C GLN A 80 20.06 -19.09 2.38
N THR A 81 18.91 -18.44 2.26
CA THR A 81 18.82 -17.03 1.86
C THR A 81 17.75 -16.34 2.64
N ASP A 82 17.98 -15.08 2.98
CA ASP A 82 17.00 -14.26 3.69
C ASP A 82 17.05 -12.81 3.17
N CYS A 83 16.12 -11.98 3.64
CA CYS A 83 16.01 -10.58 3.26
C CYS A 83 16.34 -9.67 4.44
N CYS A 84 17.33 -8.81 4.27
CA CYS A 84 17.67 -7.78 5.24
C CYS A 84 16.88 -6.51 4.93
N SER A 85 16.24 -5.92 5.94
CA SER A 85 15.38 -4.74 5.75
C SER A 85 15.82 -3.59 6.66
N THR A 86 15.83 -2.39 6.11
CA THR A 86 16.04 -1.13 6.85
C THR A 86 14.71 -0.59 7.38
N VAL A 87 14.77 0.35 8.33
CA VAL A 87 13.59 1.08 8.83
C VAL A 87 12.88 1.90 7.73
N GLU A 88 13.62 2.29 6.67
CA GLU A 88 13.09 3.01 5.51
C GLU A 88 12.46 2.07 4.45
N GLY A 89 12.44 0.77 4.71
CA GLY A 89 11.86 -0.24 3.82
C GLY A 89 12.79 -0.65 2.67
N LEU A 90 14.05 -0.20 2.64
CA LEU A 90 15.05 -0.72 1.71
C LEU A 90 15.37 -2.18 2.08
N LEU A 91 15.22 -3.07 1.10
CA LEU A 91 15.46 -4.49 1.23
C LEU A 91 16.82 -4.86 0.61
N THR A 92 17.51 -5.86 1.14
CA THR A 92 18.74 -6.43 0.56
C THR A 92 18.78 -7.95 0.77
N PRO A 93 18.78 -8.76 -0.30
CA PRO A 93 18.83 -10.20 -0.17
C PRO A 93 20.25 -10.67 0.18
N TYR A 94 20.39 -11.66 1.08
CA TYR A 94 21.71 -12.18 1.50
C TYR A 94 21.72 -13.71 1.70
N SER A 95 22.93 -14.27 1.81
CA SER A 95 23.18 -15.70 2.06
C SER A 95 23.34 -15.95 3.56
N THR A 96 22.42 -16.69 4.19
CA THR A 96 22.49 -16.98 5.63
C THR A 96 23.67 -17.88 6.01
N LYS A 97 24.31 -18.52 5.02
CA LYS A 97 25.50 -19.37 5.24
C LYS A 97 26.77 -18.54 5.51
N THR A 98 26.89 -17.39 4.86
CA THR A 98 28.11 -16.60 4.83
C THR A 98 27.92 -15.19 5.36
N GLN A 99 26.68 -14.77 5.58
CA GLN A 99 26.31 -13.40 5.91
C GLN A 99 25.18 -13.37 6.92
N PHE A 100 25.01 -12.22 7.56
CA PHE A 100 23.93 -11.92 8.48
C PHE A 100 23.39 -10.50 8.23
N CYS A 101 22.17 -10.23 8.70
CA CYS A 101 21.58 -8.90 8.66
C CYS A 101 21.71 -8.23 10.03
N CYS A 102 22.13 -6.97 10.04
CA CYS A 102 22.20 -6.13 11.23
C CYS A 102 21.64 -4.75 10.89
N ASN A 103 20.49 -4.39 11.47
CA ASN A 103 19.81 -3.09 11.24
C ASN A 103 19.62 -2.68 9.78
N GLY A 104 19.42 -3.65 8.88
CA GLY A 104 19.24 -3.39 7.46
C GLY A 104 20.54 -3.39 6.64
N GLU A 105 21.70 -3.59 7.27
CA GLU A 105 22.98 -3.81 6.61
C GLU A 105 23.36 -5.29 6.62
N VAL A 106 23.97 -5.77 5.53
CA VAL A 106 24.40 -7.16 5.38
C VAL A 106 25.89 -7.26 5.71
N GLY A 107 26.24 -8.00 6.77
CA GLY A 107 27.61 -8.26 7.19
C GLY A 107 28.09 -9.66 6.83
N ASP A 108 29.40 -9.83 6.66
CA ASP A 108 30.03 -11.13 6.36
C ASP A 108 30.42 -11.88 7.64
N ASN A 109 30.09 -13.17 7.70
CA ASN A 109 30.45 -14.06 8.80
C ASN A 109 31.97 -14.16 8.93
N GLY A 110 32.50 -13.90 10.13
CA GLY A 110 33.94 -13.97 10.42
C GLY A 110 34.74 -12.71 10.03
N VAL A 111 34.08 -11.69 9.47
CA VAL A 111 34.64 -10.36 9.25
C VAL A 111 33.89 -9.33 10.09
N ASN A 112 32.56 -9.41 10.12
CA ASN A 112 31.72 -8.46 10.82
C ASN A 112 31.03 -9.05 12.05
N PHE A 113 30.60 -8.17 12.95
CA PHE A 113 29.67 -8.45 14.03
C PHE A 113 28.60 -7.37 14.09
N CYS A 114 27.43 -7.68 14.65
CA CYS A 114 26.36 -6.70 14.85
C CYS A 114 26.54 -6.00 16.21
N CYS A 115 26.41 -4.68 16.25
CA CYS A 115 26.49 -3.88 17.48
C CYS A 115 25.22 -3.06 17.68
N GLY A 116 24.25 -3.64 18.39
CA GLY A 116 23.06 -2.92 18.85
C GLY A 116 22.39 -2.11 17.76
N SER A 117 22.18 -0.81 18.00
CA SER A 117 21.70 0.17 17.02
C SER A 117 22.79 0.77 16.12
N SER A 118 24.07 0.63 16.47
CA SER A 118 25.17 1.25 15.70
C SER A 118 25.51 0.52 14.40
N GLY A 119 25.01 -0.71 14.20
CA GLY A 119 25.16 -1.44 12.94
C GLY A 119 26.35 -2.38 12.94
N LEU A 120 27.01 -2.52 11.79
CA LEU A 120 28.09 -3.48 11.57
C LEU A 120 29.43 -2.97 12.08
N GLY A 121 30.08 -3.75 12.94
CA GLY A 121 31.49 -3.57 13.31
C GLY A 121 32.42 -4.55 12.59
N VAL A 122 33.73 -4.27 12.60
CA VAL A 122 34.78 -5.13 11.99
C VAL A 122 35.60 -5.86 13.07
N ILE A 123 35.66 -7.20 12.98
CA ILE A 123 36.37 -8.04 13.95
C ILE A 123 37.87 -7.69 13.98
N GLY A 124 38.33 -7.30 15.16
CA GLY A 124 39.72 -6.96 15.45
C GLY A 124 40.09 -5.50 15.18
N GLU A 125 39.21 -4.73 14.54
CA GLU A 125 39.37 -3.27 14.39
C GLU A 125 38.41 -2.50 15.29
N GLU A 126 37.30 -3.11 15.70
CA GLU A 126 36.28 -2.51 16.55
C GLU A 126 35.74 -3.53 17.56
N VAL A 127 35.15 -3.02 18.64
CA VAL A 127 34.38 -3.80 19.63
C VAL A 127 33.05 -3.11 19.90
N CYS A 128 32.00 -3.88 20.21
CA CYS A 128 30.72 -3.33 20.63
C CYS A 128 30.69 -3.09 22.14
N CYS A 129 30.33 -1.88 22.57
CA CYS A 129 30.12 -1.50 23.96
C CYS A 129 28.76 -0.81 24.08
N THR A 130 27.79 -1.40 24.78
CA THR A 130 26.47 -0.78 25.01
C THR A 130 25.88 -0.17 23.73
N ASP A 131 25.79 -0.99 22.68
CA ASP A 131 25.27 -0.61 21.35
C ASP A 131 26.07 0.46 20.58
N LYS A 132 27.31 0.75 20.98
CA LYS A 132 28.24 1.66 20.30
C LYS A 132 29.53 0.96 19.89
N LEU A 133 30.04 1.31 18.71
CA LEU A 133 31.31 0.81 18.20
C LEU A 133 32.48 1.65 18.73
N PHE A 134 33.49 0.98 19.27
CA PHE A 134 34.73 1.59 19.73
C PHE A 134 35.94 1.00 18.99
N PRO A 135 36.92 1.83 18.57
CA PRO A 135 38.05 1.36 17.78
C PRO A 135 39.08 0.61 18.63
N VAL A 136 39.64 -0.45 18.06
CA VAL A 136 40.75 -1.24 18.61
C VAL A 136 42.04 -0.81 17.91
N VAL A 137 42.91 -0.12 18.64
CA VAL A 137 44.17 0.43 18.09
C VAL A 137 45.37 -0.02 18.93
N PRO A 138 46.33 -0.78 18.35
CA PRO A 138 46.35 -1.34 16.99
C PRO A 138 45.36 -2.53 16.83
N PRO A 139 44.97 -2.89 15.59
CA PRO A 139 44.04 -3.98 15.34
C PRO A 139 44.48 -5.30 15.99
N ASN A 140 43.59 -5.92 16.75
CA ASN A 140 43.85 -7.18 17.45
C ASN A 140 42.56 -8.02 17.55
N ARG A 141 42.56 -9.18 16.90
CA ARG A 141 41.42 -10.09 16.85
C ARG A 141 41.08 -10.76 18.18
N ASN A 142 41.98 -10.72 19.18
CA ASN A 142 41.73 -11.28 20.50
C ASN A 142 40.96 -10.32 21.42
N LEU A 143 40.81 -9.04 21.04
CA LEU A 143 40.09 -8.04 21.83
C LEU A 143 38.61 -8.01 21.43
N THR A 144 37.85 -9.01 21.88
CA THR A 144 36.46 -9.24 21.45
C THR A 144 35.41 -8.81 22.46
N ALA A 145 35.80 -8.48 23.68
CA ALA A 145 34.91 -8.02 24.74
C ALA A 145 35.17 -6.56 25.10
N CYS A 146 34.17 -5.88 25.66
CA CYS A 146 34.27 -4.48 26.02
C CYS A 146 33.90 -4.21 27.48
N CYS A 147 34.67 -3.33 28.12
CA CYS A 147 34.41 -2.80 29.45
C CYS A 147 34.46 -1.27 29.38
N ASN A 148 33.35 -0.59 29.63
CA ASN A 148 33.27 0.88 29.66
C ASN A 148 33.92 1.60 28.44
N GLY A 149 33.79 1.03 27.24
CA GLY A 149 34.38 1.59 26.01
C GLY A 149 35.79 1.07 25.66
N GLU A 150 36.44 0.33 26.55
CA GLU A 150 37.76 -0.26 26.33
C GLU A 150 37.65 -1.74 25.92
N ALA A 151 38.30 -2.10 24.82
CA ALA A 151 38.36 -3.48 24.33
C ALA A 151 39.37 -4.30 25.13
N TYR A 152 38.97 -5.51 25.55
CA TYR A 152 39.83 -6.42 26.28
C TYR A 152 39.75 -7.86 25.74
N ASN A 153 40.76 -8.66 26.08
CA ASN A 153 40.80 -10.08 25.75
C ASN A 153 40.05 -10.88 26.83
N PRO A 154 38.86 -11.45 26.54
CA PRO A 154 38.08 -12.19 27.52
C PRO A 154 38.75 -13.49 27.99
N ASP A 155 39.78 -13.99 27.29
CA ASP A 155 40.54 -15.17 27.74
C ASP A 155 41.52 -14.84 28.89
N GLN A 156 41.81 -13.55 29.12
CA GLN A 156 42.83 -13.10 30.09
C GLN A 156 42.28 -12.12 31.11
N PHE A 157 41.22 -11.38 30.77
CA PHE A 157 40.64 -10.34 31.59
C PHE A 157 39.12 -10.49 31.66
N ILE A 158 38.52 -9.90 32.68
CA ILE A 158 37.08 -9.83 32.89
C ILE A 158 36.71 -8.40 33.31
N CYS A 159 35.54 -7.92 32.87
CA CYS A 159 35.02 -6.61 33.24
C CYS A 159 34.19 -6.71 34.53
N CYS A 160 34.63 -6.07 35.60
CA CYS A 160 33.91 -5.99 36.87
C CYS A 160 33.73 -4.52 37.26
N ASP A 161 32.48 -4.07 37.48
CA ASP A 161 32.13 -2.69 37.87
C ASP A 161 32.88 -1.62 37.05
N ASP A 162 32.82 -1.75 35.72
CA ASP A 162 33.47 -0.88 34.74
C ASP A 162 35.02 -0.90 34.73
N ALA A 163 35.65 -1.82 35.47
CA ALA A 163 37.09 -2.03 35.49
C ALA A 163 37.49 -3.36 34.81
N ILE A 164 38.54 -3.32 33.98
CA ILE A 164 39.15 -4.51 33.39
C ILE A 164 40.13 -5.11 34.42
N VAL A 165 39.84 -6.32 34.88
CA VAL A 165 40.62 -7.04 35.89
C VAL A 165 41.16 -8.35 35.31
N GLU A 166 42.36 -8.76 35.71
CA GLU A 166 42.96 -10.02 35.27
C GLU A 166 42.21 -11.23 35.85
N ILE A 167 42.04 -12.28 35.04
CA ILE A 167 41.43 -13.54 35.47
C ILE A 167 42.41 -14.29 36.39
N ILE A 168 42.05 -14.43 37.67
CA ILE A 168 42.80 -15.18 38.67
C ILE A 168 42.03 -16.47 39.01
N GLU A 169 42.73 -17.61 39.10
CA GLU A 169 42.15 -18.92 39.45
C GLU A 169 40.94 -19.37 38.60
N GLY A 170 40.89 -18.95 37.33
CA GLY A 170 39.79 -19.29 36.42
C GLY A 170 38.49 -18.55 36.74
N ALA A 171 38.58 -17.32 37.26
CA ALA A 171 37.43 -16.46 37.46
C ALA A 171 36.64 -16.20 36.16
N ASP A 172 35.33 -16.30 36.26
CA ASP A 172 34.38 -16.21 35.14
C ASP A 172 33.16 -15.32 35.45
N GLN A 173 33.03 -14.84 36.70
CA GLN A 173 32.01 -13.88 37.13
C GLN A 173 32.59 -12.81 38.05
N CYS A 174 31.80 -11.75 38.32
CA CYS A 174 32.16 -10.66 39.22
C CYS A 174 31.18 -10.57 40.39
N CYS A 175 31.69 -10.23 41.58
CA CYS A 175 30.91 -9.92 42.76
C CYS A 175 31.39 -8.59 43.35
N ALA A 176 30.59 -7.53 43.23
CA ALA A 176 30.94 -6.17 43.68
C ALA A 176 32.38 -5.75 43.28
N GLY A 177 32.69 -5.90 41.98
CA GLY A 177 34.01 -5.53 41.42
C GLY A 177 35.09 -6.61 41.53
N ILE A 178 34.86 -7.70 42.28
CA ILE A 178 35.85 -8.75 42.50
C ILE A 178 35.58 -9.93 41.54
N PRO A 179 36.54 -10.31 40.68
CA PRO A 179 36.41 -11.50 39.85
C PRO A 179 36.50 -12.78 40.69
N TYR A 180 35.60 -13.72 40.46
CA TYR A 180 35.56 -15.01 41.16
C TYR A 180 35.19 -16.16 40.22
N ASN A 181 35.54 -17.37 40.63
CA ASN A 181 35.21 -18.60 39.93
C ASN A 181 33.91 -19.18 40.53
N VAL A 182 32.88 -19.34 39.70
CA VAL A 182 31.56 -19.84 40.15
C VAL A 182 31.58 -21.24 40.73
N ASP A 183 32.56 -22.09 40.38
CA ASP A 183 32.67 -23.43 40.94
C ASP A 183 33.17 -23.39 42.39
N LYS A 184 33.95 -22.37 42.76
CA LYS A 184 34.57 -22.24 44.09
C LYS A 184 33.84 -21.30 45.03
N SER A 185 33.23 -20.23 44.50
CA SER A 185 32.60 -19.18 45.30
C SER A 185 31.22 -18.83 44.75
N ILE A 186 30.41 -18.14 45.54
CA ILE A 186 29.08 -17.66 45.20
C ILE A 186 28.93 -16.21 45.65
N CYS A 187 28.28 -15.38 44.81
CA CYS A 187 28.03 -13.97 45.14
C CYS A 187 26.58 -13.77 45.60
N CYS A 188 26.39 -13.34 46.85
CA CYS A 188 25.07 -13.06 47.43
C CYS A 188 24.95 -11.57 47.75
N GLN A 189 24.22 -10.82 46.92
CA GLN A 189 24.03 -9.36 47.04
C GLN A 189 25.34 -8.57 47.27
N GLY A 190 26.40 -8.94 46.55
CA GLY A 190 27.71 -8.28 46.63
C GLY A 190 28.67 -8.87 47.67
N ASN A 191 28.24 -9.85 48.47
CA ASN A 191 29.13 -10.61 49.35
C ASN A 191 29.64 -11.87 48.65
N LEU A 192 30.95 -12.00 48.55
CA LEU A 192 31.61 -13.18 47.99
C LEU A 192 31.83 -14.24 49.09
N LEU A 193 31.21 -15.40 48.92
CA LEU A 193 31.17 -16.50 49.89
C LEU A 193 31.73 -17.78 49.27
N ASN A 194 32.31 -18.67 50.08
CA ASN A 194 32.86 -19.93 49.64
C ASN A 194 31.75 -20.98 49.42
N ARG A 195 31.73 -21.58 48.22
CA ARG A 195 30.66 -22.49 47.82
C ARG A 195 30.69 -23.84 48.54
N GLU A 196 31.86 -24.29 48.98
CA GLU A 196 32.06 -25.57 49.67
C GLU A 196 31.75 -25.47 51.16
N THR A 197 32.07 -24.33 51.80
CA THR A 197 31.97 -24.18 53.26
C THR A 197 30.78 -23.34 53.73
N GLU A 198 30.29 -22.39 52.94
CA GLU A 198 29.24 -21.43 53.36
C GLU A 198 27.88 -21.72 52.71
N GLY A 199 27.83 -22.06 51.42
CA GLY A 199 26.58 -22.48 50.78
C GLY A 199 26.63 -22.53 49.26
N THR A 200 25.66 -23.22 48.67
CA THR A 200 25.53 -23.39 47.22
C THR A 200 24.43 -22.54 46.60
N GLU A 201 23.57 -21.93 47.42
CA GLU A 201 22.50 -21.00 47.05
C GLU A 201 22.50 -19.74 47.92
N CYS A 202 21.96 -18.63 47.40
CA CYS A 202 21.90 -17.35 48.09
C CYS A 202 20.53 -17.06 48.72
N CYS A 203 20.55 -16.50 49.92
CA CYS A 203 19.42 -15.86 50.57
C CYS A 203 19.82 -14.46 51.02
N ALA A 204 19.38 -13.44 50.28
CA ALA A 204 19.87 -12.08 50.40
C ALA A 204 21.41 -12.00 50.39
N THR A 205 22.02 -11.61 51.50
CA THR A 205 23.49 -11.47 51.66
C THR A 205 24.20 -12.74 52.12
N PHE A 206 23.46 -13.82 52.42
CA PHE A 206 23.99 -15.06 52.98
C PHE A 206 23.94 -16.20 51.96
N ALA A 207 24.88 -17.14 52.07
CA ALA A 207 24.81 -18.42 51.37
C ALA A 207 24.28 -19.51 52.31
N PHE A 208 23.58 -20.51 51.76
CA PHE A 208 23.09 -21.66 52.51
C PHE A 208 23.18 -22.95 51.67
N PHE A 209 22.97 -24.10 52.32
CA PHE A 209 23.04 -25.43 51.73
C PHE A 209 21.64 -26.07 51.67
N PRO A 210 20.95 -26.05 50.50
CA PRO A 210 19.66 -26.70 50.34
C PRO A 210 19.73 -28.20 50.63
N ASP A 211 20.82 -28.85 50.24
CA ASP A 211 21.10 -30.27 50.46
C ASP A 211 21.29 -30.64 51.94
N LYS A 212 21.60 -29.65 52.79
CA LYS A 212 21.67 -29.80 54.25
C LYS A 212 20.37 -29.38 54.95
N GLY A 213 19.26 -29.26 54.21
CA GLY A 213 17.95 -28.96 54.77
C GLY A 213 17.75 -27.49 55.18
N SER A 214 18.53 -26.56 54.63
CA SER A 214 18.33 -25.12 54.83
C SER A 214 17.55 -24.52 53.65
N PHE A 215 16.74 -23.49 53.88
CA PHE A 215 16.01 -22.80 52.81
C PHE A 215 15.91 -21.30 53.06
N CYS A 216 15.69 -20.53 51.99
CA CYS A 216 15.49 -19.09 52.06
C CYS A 216 14.01 -18.73 52.16
N CYS A 217 13.67 -17.82 53.06
CA CYS A 217 12.35 -17.20 53.13
C CYS A 217 12.47 -15.75 53.59
N ASN A 218 11.84 -14.81 52.86
CA ASN A 218 11.83 -13.39 53.19
C ASN A 218 13.21 -12.86 53.61
N ASP A 219 14.22 -13.12 52.77
CA ASP A 219 15.63 -12.72 52.97
C ASP A 219 16.32 -13.31 54.20
N GLN A 220 15.77 -14.36 54.82
CA GLN A 220 16.33 -15.05 55.97
C GLN A 220 16.48 -16.56 55.70
N VAL A 221 17.55 -17.15 56.25
CA VAL A 221 17.82 -18.59 56.13
C VAL A 221 17.19 -19.34 57.30
N TYR A 222 16.37 -20.33 56.99
CA TYR A 222 15.69 -21.20 57.95
C TYR A 222 16.16 -22.65 57.81
N GLN A 223 16.08 -23.41 58.91
CA GLN A 223 16.32 -24.86 58.90
C GLN A 223 15.01 -25.61 58.79
N SER A 224 14.92 -26.54 57.85
CA SER A 224 13.69 -27.24 57.47
C SER A 224 13.10 -28.03 58.64
N GLU A 225 13.93 -28.80 59.35
CA GLU A 225 13.51 -29.60 60.49
C GLU A 225 12.96 -28.75 61.66
N SER A 226 13.50 -27.54 61.84
CA SER A 226 13.09 -26.64 62.93
C SER A 226 11.85 -25.82 62.61
N SER A 227 11.62 -25.54 61.32
CA SER A 227 10.59 -24.62 60.85
C SER A 227 9.34 -25.37 60.35
N GLY A 228 9.46 -26.67 60.08
CA GLY A 228 8.34 -27.50 59.59
C GLY A 228 8.00 -27.28 58.12
N GLY A 229 9.00 -27.05 57.26
CA GLY A 229 8.85 -26.86 55.82
C GLY A 229 10.20 -26.70 55.12
N ASP A 230 10.25 -26.73 53.79
CA ASP A 230 11.48 -26.51 52.99
C ASP A 230 11.39 -25.30 52.05
N THR A 231 10.28 -24.57 52.13
CA THR A 231 10.00 -23.31 51.43
C THR A 231 8.96 -22.51 52.22
N CYS A 232 8.63 -21.30 51.76
CA CYS A 232 7.58 -20.48 52.35
C CYS A 232 6.66 -19.81 51.35
N CYS A 233 5.47 -19.45 51.83
CA CYS A 233 4.49 -18.63 51.13
C CYS A 233 4.04 -17.50 52.03
N GLY A 234 4.46 -16.27 51.74
CA GLY A 234 4.29 -15.18 52.69
C GLY A 234 5.08 -15.49 53.97
N ASP A 235 4.38 -15.64 55.09
CA ASP A 235 4.98 -15.98 56.39
C ASP A 235 4.84 -17.46 56.77
N ASP A 236 4.14 -18.27 55.96
CA ASP A 236 3.86 -19.68 56.25
C ASP A 236 4.93 -20.60 55.64
N PHE A 237 5.46 -21.55 56.43
CA PHE A 237 6.39 -22.59 55.97
C PHE A 237 5.65 -23.85 55.53
N TYR A 238 6.10 -24.48 54.44
CA TYR A 238 5.53 -25.74 53.96
C TYR A 238 6.55 -26.59 53.20
N TYR A 239 6.25 -27.88 53.01
CA TYR A 239 7.03 -28.79 52.18
C TYR A 239 6.52 -28.77 50.74
N LYS A 240 7.35 -28.32 49.80
CA LYS A 240 6.98 -28.25 48.37
C LYS A 240 6.68 -29.64 47.78
N ASP A 241 7.41 -30.66 48.23
CA ASP A 241 7.36 -32.02 47.69
C ASP A 241 6.20 -32.85 48.27
N ASP A 242 5.53 -32.38 49.34
CA ASP A 242 4.35 -33.05 49.91
C ASP A 242 3.14 -33.02 48.95
N GLY A 243 3.21 -32.23 47.87
CA GLY A 243 2.24 -32.27 46.77
C GLY A 243 0.82 -31.82 47.14
N GLY A 244 0.65 -31.17 48.29
CA GLY A 244 -0.66 -30.76 48.83
C GLY A 244 -0.96 -29.27 48.79
N LEU A 245 0.05 -28.41 48.55
CA LEU A 245 -0.02 -26.97 48.76
C LEU A 245 0.52 -26.16 47.57
N ILE A 246 -0.06 -24.99 47.34
CA ILE A 246 0.33 -24.04 46.28
C ILE A 246 0.40 -22.63 46.88
N CYS A 247 1.41 -21.84 46.50
CA CYS A 247 1.56 -20.46 46.94
C CYS A 247 1.06 -19.48 45.90
N CYS A 248 0.07 -18.64 46.24
CA CYS A 248 -0.50 -17.63 45.36
C CYS A 248 -0.39 -16.24 46.00
N GLU A 249 0.48 -15.37 45.44
CA GLU A 249 0.74 -14.00 45.95
C GLU A 249 0.97 -13.93 47.47
N GLY A 250 1.71 -14.90 48.03
CA GLY A 250 2.02 -14.96 49.46
C GLY A 250 0.92 -15.58 50.33
N VAL A 251 -0.14 -16.13 49.73
CA VAL A 251 -1.20 -16.89 50.42
C VAL A 251 -1.08 -18.37 50.09
N LEU A 252 -0.99 -19.21 51.13
CA LEU A 252 -0.89 -20.66 51.00
C LEU A 252 -2.28 -21.28 50.74
N GLY A 253 -2.44 -21.92 49.59
CA GLY A 253 -3.64 -22.64 49.17
C GLY A 253 -3.42 -24.15 49.07
N LEU A 254 -4.50 -24.92 48.87
CA LEU A 254 -4.41 -26.37 48.69
C LEU A 254 -4.35 -26.74 47.20
N LEU A 255 -3.44 -27.62 46.78
CA LEU A 255 -3.33 -28.09 45.38
C LEU A 255 -4.60 -28.78 44.88
N ARG A 256 -5.42 -29.36 45.78
CA ARG A 256 -6.74 -29.91 45.42
C ARG A 256 -7.77 -28.85 44.99
N GLN A 257 -7.44 -27.57 45.15
CA GLN A 257 -8.26 -26.43 44.72
C GLN A 257 -7.74 -25.81 43.42
N GLY A 258 -6.51 -26.13 43.00
CA GLY A 258 -5.93 -25.61 41.77
C GLY A 258 -4.44 -25.86 41.64
N ASP A 259 -3.97 -25.89 40.40
CA ASP A 259 -2.57 -26.03 39.98
C ASP A 259 -1.98 -24.71 39.44
N SER A 260 -2.78 -23.65 39.39
CA SER A 260 -2.41 -22.30 38.93
C SER A 260 -3.02 -21.21 39.82
N CYS A 261 -2.48 -20.00 39.77
CA CYS A 261 -2.90 -18.88 40.63
C CYS A 261 -3.58 -17.76 39.84
N CYS A 262 -4.69 -17.24 40.37
CA CYS A 262 -5.37 -16.04 39.90
C CYS A 262 -5.43 -15.02 41.05
N GLY A 263 -4.43 -14.15 41.13
CA GLY A 263 -4.15 -13.41 42.36
C GLY A 263 -3.82 -14.39 43.49
N THR A 264 -4.48 -14.25 44.63
CA THR A 264 -4.33 -15.13 45.79
C THR A 264 -5.13 -16.44 45.69
N LEU A 265 -5.92 -16.65 44.64
CA LEU A 265 -6.83 -17.81 44.51
C LEU A 265 -6.22 -18.91 43.64
N PRO A 266 -6.06 -20.14 44.17
CA PRO A 266 -5.77 -21.31 43.35
C PRO A 266 -6.93 -21.67 42.43
N TYR A 267 -6.65 -22.06 41.20
CA TYR A 267 -7.61 -22.61 40.24
C TYR A 267 -6.96 -23.71 39.37
N PHE A 268 -7.78 -24.59 38.79
CA PHE A 268 -7.31 -25.60 37.85
C PHE A 268 -7.19 -25.01 36.44
N ALA A 269 -5.97 -24.89 35.93
CA ALA A 269 -5.73 -24.37 34.59
C ALA A 269 -6.29 -25.28 33.50
N GLU A 270 -6.58 -26.56 33.77
CA GLU A 270 -7.27 -27.43 32.82
C GLU A 270 -8.70 -26.97 32.52
N THR A 271 -9.44 -26.51 33.54
CA THR A 271 -10.90 -26.25 33.45
C THR A 271 -11.28 -24.78 33.59
N ALA A 272 -10.35 -23.91 33.99
CA ALA A 272 -10.61 -22.49 34.18
C ALA A 272 -9.47 -21.60 33.65
N ILE A 273 -9.76 -20.30 33.56
CA ILE A 273 -8.86 -19.25 33.08
C ILE A 273 -8.96 -18.04 34.02
N CYS A 274 -7.85 -17.37 34.27
CA CYS A 274 -7.80 -16.14 35.04
C CYS A 274 -7.81 -14.92 34.12
N CYS A 275 -8.79 -14.03 34.27
CA CYS A 275 -8.88 -12.76 33.56
C CYS A 275 -9.05 -11.62 34.59
N ASP A 276 -8.09 -10.69 34.67
CA ASP A 276 -8.11 -9.55 35.61
C ASP A 276 -8.48 -9.97 37.06
N LEU A 277 -7.76 -10.98 37.59
CA LEU A 277 -7.96 -11.55 38.93
C LEU A 277 -9.32 -12.25 39.15
N ARG A 278 -10.05 -12.56 38.06
CA ARG A 278 -11.27 -13.36 38.11
C ARG A 278 -11.08 -14.69 37.42
N VAL A 279 -11.39 -15.76 38.15
CA VAL A 279 -11.41 -17.12 37.60
C VAL A 279 -12.74 -17.33 36.86
N SER A 280 -12.66 -17.70 35.59
CA SER A 280 -13.80 -18.06 34.74
C SER A 280 -13.63 -19.48 34.23
N GLU A 281 -14.73 -20.20 34.00
CA GLU A 281 -14.66 -21.52 33.37
C GLU A 281 -14.11 -21.41 31.94
N LYS A 282 -13.24 -22.34 31.54
CA LYS A 282 -12.71 -22.42 30.16
C LYS A 282 -13.79 -22.73 29.13
N SER A 283 -14.95 -23.24 29.56
CA SER A 283 -16.15 -23.40 28.73
C SER A 283 -16.66 -22.06 28.16
N LEU A 284 -16.31 -20.93 28.80
CA LEU A 284 -16.70 -19.58 28.39
C LEU A 284 -15.65 -18.92 27.47
N GLY A 285 -14.42 -19.44 27.45
CA GLY A 285 -13.36 -18.88 26.62
C GLY A 285 -11.98 -19.40 26.94
N ASN A 286 -11.08 -19.25 25.97
CA ASN A 286 -9.65 -19.56 26.10
C ASN A 286 -8.77 -18.31 26.09
N SER A 287 -9.36 -17.13 25.97
CA SER A 287 -8.69 -15.84 25.92
C SER A 287 -9.42 -14.83 26.81
N CYS A 288 -8.70 -13.77 27.23
CA CYS A 288 -9.26 -12.73 28.10
C CYS A 288 -9.46 -11.43 27.34
N CYS A 289 -10.60 -10.78 27.57
CA CYS A 289 -10.90 -9.43 27.11
C CYS A 289 -11.58 -8.63 28.23
N ARG A 290 -10.89 -7.60 28.74
CA ARG A 290 -11.42 -6.70 29.79
C ARG A 290 -12.00 -7.49 30.98
N GLY A 291 -11.25 -8.48 31.47
CA GLY A 291 -11.65 -9.35 32.58
C GLY A 291 -12.67 -10.45 32.24
N ASN A 292 -13.13 -10.55 31.00
CA ASN A 292 -14.07 -11.60 30.58
C ASN A 292 -13.38 -12.65 29.71
N ALA A 293 -13.64 -13.92 29.99
CA ALA A 293 -13.24 -15.01 29.12
C ALA A 293 -14.06 -15.00 27.82
N TYR A 294 -13.41 -15.24 26.69
CA TYR A 294 -14.07 -15.38 25.38
C TYR A 294 -13.27 -16.30 24.45
N PHE A 295 -13.91 -16.75 23.36
CA PHE A 295 -13.26 -17.49 22.28
C PHE A 295 -12.96 -16.57 21.09
N PRO A 296 -11.70 -16.32 20.73
CA PRO A 296 -11.36 -15.54 19.54
C PRO A 296 -11.87 -16.15 18.24
N VAL A 297 -11.94 -17.47 18.18
CA VAL A 297 -12.52 -18.25 17.08
C VAL A 297 -13.63 -19.11 17.65
N ASP A 298 -14.79 -19.09 17.02
CA ASP A 298 -15.94 -19.88 17.44
C ASP A 298 -15.57 -21.38 17.43
N PRO A 299 -15.77 -22.10 18.56
CA PRO A 299 -15.45 -23.53 18.64
C PRO A 299 -16.25 -24.41 17.68
N ASP A 300 -17.45 -23.98 17.28
CA ASP A 300 -18.36 -24.74 16.42
C ASP A 300 -18.26 -24.35 14.93
N ASP A 301 -17.70 -23.17 14.62
CA ASP A 301 -17.60 -22.62 13.25
C ASP A 301 -16.34 -21.73 13.07
N ASP A 302 -15.28 -22.28 12.48
CA ASP A 302 -14.00 -21.57 12.28
C ASP A 302 -14.09 -20.33 11.37
N THR A 303 -15.22 -20.11 10.71
CA THR A 303 -15.49 -18.90 9.91
C THR A 303 -16.01 -17.74 10.76
N ARG A 304 -16.39 -17.98 12.01
CA ARG A 304 -16.89 -16.97 12.94
C ARG A 304 -15.84 -16.67 14.00
N THR A 305 -15.66 -15.38 14.26
CA THR A 305 -14.69 -14.89 15.23
C THR A 305 -15.37 -13.98 16.24
N SER A 306 -14.81 -13.93 17.43
CA SER A 306 -15.13 -12.89 18.40
C SER A 306 -13.91 -11.98 18.55
N ILE A 307 -14.16 -10.70 18.76
CA ILE A 307 -13.10 -9.70 18.94
C ILE A 307 -13.19 -9.09 20.33
N CYS A 308 -12.08 -8.52 20.78
CA CYS A 308 -12.05 -7.74 22.01
C CYS A 308 -12.16 -6.25 21.68
N CYS A 309 -13.26 -5.61 22.10
CA CYS A 309 -13.44 -4.17 22.04
C CYS A 309 -13.22 -3.53 23.43
N GLU A 310 -13.29 -2.20 23.53
CA GLU A 310 -13.10 -1.52 24.82
C GLU A 310 -14.18 -1.88 25.84
N ASN A 311 -15.42 -2.11 25.39
CA ASN A 311 -16.52 -2.52 26.25
C ASN A 311 -16.54 -4.03 26.55
N GLY A 312 -15.61 -4.80 26.00
CA GLY A 312 -15.50 -6.24 26.22
C GLY A 312 -15.59 -7.06 24.93
N PRO A 313 -15.74 -8.40 25.06
CA PRO A 313 -15.78 -9.29 23.92
C PRO A 313 -17.09 -9.13 23.13
N PHE A 314 -17.00 -9.20 21.81
CA PHE A 314 -18.15 -9.16 20.89
C PHE A 314 -17.99 -10.22 19.80
N GLY A 315 -19.04 -11.02 19.60
CA GLY A 315 -18.99 -12.17 18.72
C GLY A 315 -19.83 -13.34 19.24
N PRO A 316 -19.80 -14.49 18.56
CA PRO A 316 -19.05 -14.76 17.33
C PRO A 316 -19.80 -14.31 16.06
N PHE A 317 -19.13 -13.66 15.12
CA PHE A 317 -19.68 -13.26 13.81
C PHE A 317 -18.66 -13.47 12.68
N LYS A 318 -19.11 -13.44 11.43
CA LYS A 318 -18.20 -13.53 10.26
C LYS A 318 -17.37 -12.27 10.08
N SER A 319 -17.95 -11.11 10.40
CA SER A 319 -17.35 -9.80 10.16
C SER A 319 -17.47 -8.82 11.34
N PRO A 320 -17.08 -9.22 12.57
CA PRO A 320 -17.15 -8.35 13.73
C PRO A 320 -16.13 -7.20 13.62
N ARG A 321 -16.51 -6.01 14.09
CA ARG A 321 -15.67 -4.79 14.16
C ARG A 321 -15.98 -4.01 15.42
N CYS A 322 -15.05 -3.16 15.87
CA CYS A 322 -15.28 -2.23 16.99
C CYS A 322 -15.56 -0.80 16.48
N CYS A 323 -16.40 -0.07 17.20
CA CYS A 323 -16.78 1.32 16.96
C CYS A 323 -17.03 2.01 18.31
N GLY A 324 -16.23 3.03 18.67
CA GLY A 324 -16.38 3.73 19.95
C GLY A 324 -16.37 2.81 21.19
N GLY A 325 -15.64 1.71 21.12
CA GLY A 325 -15.59 0.69 22.17
C GLY A 325 -16.68 -0.39 22.10
N GLU A 326 -17.74 -0.20 21.32
CA GLU A 326 -18.80 -1.18 21.08
C GLU A 326 -18.47 -2.09 19.89
N GLY A 327 -18.82 -3.38 20.00
CA GLY A 327 -18.70 -4.32 18.89
C GLY A 327 -19.95 -4.34 18.01
N TYR A 328 -19.76 -4.50 16.70
CA TYR A 328 -20.84 -4.61 15.71
C TYR A 328 -20.47 -5.57 14.58
N ASP A 329 -21.47 -6.13 13.89
CA ASP A 329 -21.26 -7.05 12.77
C ASP A 329 -21.65 -6.39 11.44
N VAL A 330 -20.67 -6.27 10.54
CA VAL A 330 -20.85 -5.60 9.25
C VAL A 330 -21.89 -6.33 8.38
N GLU A 331 -21.86 -7.66 8.36
CA GLU A 331 -22.85 -8.49 7.65
C GLU A 331 -24.23 -8.49 8.32
N GLY A 332 -24.31 -8.16 9.61
CA GLY A 332 -25.55 -8.08 10.39
C GLY A 332 -26.42 -6.85 10.08
N GLY A 333 -26.01 -6.01 9.13
CA GLY A 333 -26.71 -4.79 8.74
C GLY A 333 -26.42 -3.58 9.63
N THR A 334 -25.42 -3.69 10.51
CA THR A 334 -25.02 -2.61 11.43
C THR A 334 -23.91 -1.76 10.86
N ILE A 335 -23.86 -0.47 11.24
CA ILE A 335 -22.84 0.48 10.78
C ILE A 335 -22.33 1.39 11.88
N CYS A 336 -21.05 1.73 11.80
CA CYS A 336 -20.40 2.70 12.67
C CYS A 336 -20.46 4.11 12.05
N CYS A 337 -20.98 5.08 12.81
CA CYS A 337 -21.01 6.50 12.45
C CYS A 337 -20.71 7.35 13.68
N GLY A 338 -19.75 8.27 13.59
CA GLY A 338 -19.40 9.15 14.71
C GLY A 338 -19.17 8.41 16.04
N GLU A 339 -18.44 7.29 16.00
CA GLU A 339 -18.15 6.42 17.16
C GLU A 339 -19.38 5.70 17.76
N ARG A 340 -20.53 5.71 17.09
CA ARG A 340 -21.75 5.04 17.53
C ARG A 340 -22.18 3.97 16.53
N VAL A 341 -22.71 2.87 17.04
CA VAL A 341 -23.25 1.78 16.20
C VAL A 341 -24.73 2.01 15.93
N TYR A 342 -25.13 1.90 14.66
CA TYR A 342 -26.50 2.09 14.19
C TYR A 342 -27.06 0.85 13.49
N GLY A 343 -28.30 0.50 13.88
CA GLY A 343 -29.33 -0.19 13.10
C GLY A 343 -29.04 -1.58 12.54
N LYS A 344 -30.10 -2.27 12.06
CA LYS A 344 -30.01 -3.42 11.13
C LYS A 344 -30.62 -2.99 9.80
N TYR A 345 -29.84 -2.27 9.01
CA TYR A 345 -30.24 -1.80 7.70
C TYR A 345 -30.05 -2.88 6.65
N SER A 346 -30.88 -2.86 5.61
CA SER A 346 -30.68 -3.74 4.45
C SER A 346 -29.52 -3.26 3.58
N TYR A 347 -29.26 -1.94 3.58
CA TYR A 347 -28.11 -1.33 2.94
C TYR A 347 -27.53 -0.22 3.84
N PRO A 348 -26.78 -0.58 4.88
CA PRO A 348 -26.25 0.37 5.85
C PRO A 348 -25.34 1.42 5.18
N SER A 349 -25.54 2.68 5.52
CA SER A 349 -24.70 3.80 5.08
C SER A 349 -24.59 4.86 6.15
N CYS A 350 -23.54 5.67 6.05
CA CYS A 350 -23.17 6.65 7.08
C CYS A 350 -23.20 8.07 6.54
N CYS A 351 -23.81 8.98 7.29
CA CYS A 351 -23.83 10.41 7.02
C CYS A 351 -23.28 11.14 8.25
N VAL A 352 -21.99 11.46 8.22
CA VAL A 352 -21.26 12.08 9.33
C VAL A 352 -21.29 11.20 10.60
N ASP A 353 -22.30 11.40 11.44
CA ASP A 353 -22.51 10.75 12.73
C ASP A 353 -23.83 9.97 12.80
N ILE A 354 -24.60 9.92 11.71
CA ILE A 354 -25.90 9.23 11.64
C ILE A 354 -25.85 8.07 10.65
N GLY A 355 -26.24 6.88 11.11
CA GLY A 355 -26.48 5.72 10.25
C GLY A 355 -27.86 5.75 9.59
N PHE A 356 -27.96 5.30 8.35
CA PHE A 356 -29.22 5.22 7.59
C PHE A 356 -29.21 4.05 6.61
N ASP A 357 -30.40 3.71 6.08
CA ASP A 357 -30.54 2.71 5.01
C ASP A 357 -30.55 3.40 3.63
N ALA A 358 -29.53 3.13 2.80
CA ALA A 358 -29.37 3.76 1.50
C ALA A 358 -30.47 3.41 0.48
N ARG A 359 -31.27 2.37 0.74
CA ARG A 359 -32.43 2.05 -0.09
C ARG A 359 -33.55 3.05 0.07
N THR A 360 -33.65 3.69 1.22
CA THR A 360 -34.76 4.59 1.57
C THR A 360 -34.32 6.04 1.77
N HIS A 361 -33.04 6.27 2.02
CA HIS A 361 -32.50 7.60 2.29
C HIS A 361 -31.15 7.81 1.59
N THR A 362 -30.76 9.07 1.40
CA THR A 362 -29.48 9.50 0.82
C THR A 362 -28.92 10.66 1.64
N CYS A 363 -27.60 10.69 1.81
CA CYS A 363 -26.89 11.78 2.48
C CYS A 363 -26.44 12.84 1.47
N CYS A 364 -26.93 14.07 1.57
CA CYS A 364 -26.50 15.21 0.75
C CYS A 364 -26.16 16.41 1.64
N GLY A 365 -24.99 17.03 1.44
CA GLY A 365 -24.57 18.19 2.24
C GLY A 365 -24.60 17.92 3.76
N SER A 366 -24.20 16.72 4.17
CA SER A 366 -24.21 16.25 5.58
C SER A 366 -25.59 16.05 6.21
N THR A 367 -26.67 16.09 5.42
CA THR A 367 -28.03 15.83 5.89
C THR A 367 -28.60 14.59 5.22
N VAL A 368 -29.29 13.74 6.01
CA VAL A 368 -29.98 12.55 5.51
C VAL A 368 -31.37 12.95 5.01
N TYR A 369 -31.67 12.63 3.76
CA TYR A 369 -32.96 12.89 3.12
C TYR A 369 -33.62 11.57 2.67
N PRO A 370 -34.95 11.47 2.65
CA PRO A 370 -35.63 10.38 1.97
C PRO A 370 -35.27 10.34 0.48
N ASN A 371 -35.18 9.13 -0.09
CA ASN A 371 -34.94 8.95 -1.51
C ASN A 371 -36.17 9.44 -2.31
N PRO A 372 -35.98 10.34 -3.30
CA PRO A 372 -37.10 10.82 -4.12
C PRO A 372 -37.71 9.68 -4.95
N ASN A 373 -39.03 9.72 -5.10
CA ASN A 373 -39.81 8.76 -5.91
C ASN A 373 -39.58 7.27 -5.56
N ASP A 374 -39.19 6.98 -4.31
CA ASP A 374 -38.79 5.63 -3.88
C ASP A 374 -37.72 4.99 -4.79
N SER A 375 -36.87 5.83 -5.41
CA SER A 375 -35.84 5.40 -6.35
C SER A 375 -34.62 4.86 -5.62
N ASP A 376 -34.01 3.82 -6.20
CA ASP A 376 -32.71 3.26 -5.83
C ASP A 376 -31.53 3.92 -6.58
N GLN A 377 -31.82 4.82 -7.53
CA GLN A 377 -30.81 5.50 -8.35
C GLN A 377 -30.73 6.99 -8.00
N VAL A 378 -30.42 7.29 -6.74
CA VAL A 378 -30.34 8.67 -6.24
C VAL A 378 -28.90 9.20 -6.34
N ALA A 379 -28.77 10.51 -6.57
CA ALA A 379 -27.53 11.25 -6.39
C ALA A 379 -27.79 12.59 -5.69
N CYS A 380 -26.73 13.21 -5.21
CA CYS A 380 -26.79 14.58 -4.70
C CYS A 380 -26.42 15.56 -5.79
N CYS A 381 -27.10 16.70 -5.77
CA CYS A 381 -26.72 17.87 -6.52
C CYS A 381 -26.88 19.09 -5.60
N GLY A 382 -25.75 19.74 -5.32
CA GLY A 382 -25.62 20.59 -4.14
C GLY A 382 -25.96 19.81 -2.85
N ASN A 383 -26.89 20.34 -2.05
CA ASN A 383 -27.30 19.76 -0.78
C ASN A 383 -28.59 18.90 -0.87
N GLY A 384 -29.18 18.75 -2.07
CA GLY A 384 -30.46 18.06 -2.26
C GLY A 384 -30.32 16.78 -3.08
N PRO A 385 -31.04 15.70 -2.73
CA PRO A 385 -31.08 14.48 -3.54
C PRO A 385 -31.92 14.68 -4.80
N TYR A 386 -31.59 13.94 -5.86
CA TYR A 386 -32.41 13.80 -7.06
C TYR A 386 -32.36 12.37 -7.61
N ASP A 387 -33.44 11.96 -8.27
CA ASP A 387 -33.52 10.67 -8.94
C ASP A 387 -32.87 10.76 -10.33
N LYS A 388 -31.84 9.94 -10.57
CA LYS A 388 -31.11 9.89 -11.85
C LYS A 388 -31.98 9.41 -13.00
N LYS A 389 -33.12 8.74 -12.73
CA LYS A 389 -34.06 8.29 -13.77
C LYS A 389 -34.88 9.44 -14.33
N THR A 390 -35.15 10.47 -13.53
CA THR A 390 -36.07 11.56 -13.87
C THR A 390 -35.43 12.94 -13.82
N GLY A 391 -34.15 13.06 -13.48
CA GLY A 391 -33.51 14.35 -13.27
C GLY A 391 -32.02 14.38 -13.60
N LEU A 392 -31.50 15.60 -13.70
CA LEU A 392 -30.10 15.92 -13.95
C LEU A 392 -29.62 16.96 -12.92
N CYS A 393 -28.31 16.96 -12.67
CA CYS A 393 -27.66 18.06 -11.94
C CYS A 393 -27.08 19.06 -12.94
N CYS A 394 -27.63 20.28 -12.97
CA CYS A 394 -27.18 21.34 -13.87
C CYS A 394 -26.67 22.53 -13.07
N SER A 395 -25.37 22.80 -13.14
CA SER A 395 -24.72 23.91 -12.40
C SER A 395 -25.07 23.95 -10.90
N GLY A 396 -25.17 22.77 -10.27
CA GLY A 396 -25.51 22.62 -8.84
C GLY A 396 -27.01 22.69 -8.51
N THR A 397 -27.88 22.78 -9.52
CA THR A 397 -29.34 22.80 -9.37
C THR A 397 -29.96 21.50 -9.90
N ASN A 398 -30.90 20.94 -9.13
CA ASN A 398 -31.61 19.71 -9.50
C ASN A 398 -32.68 20.06 -10.54
N MET A 399 -32.53 19.53 -11.75
CA MET A 399 -33.45 19.77 -12.86
C MET A 399 -34.24 18.50 -13.17
N THR A 400 -35.56 18.58 -13.19
CA THR A 400 -36.42 17.48 -13.65
C THR A 400 -36.43 17.41 -15.16
N VAL A 401 -36.26 16.21 -15.72
CA VAL A 401 -36.35 15.98 -17.17
C VAL A 401 -37.82 16.05 -17.58
N PRO A 402 -38.20 16.93 -18.53
CA PRO A 402 -39.57 17.05 -19.03
C PRO A 402 -40.10 15.76 -19.66
N GLU A 403 -41.42 15.56 -19.55
CA GLU A 403 -42.13 14.44 -20.18
C GLU A 403 -41.96 14.51 -21.72
N GLY A 404 -41.43 13.43 -22.31
CA GLY A 404 -41.10 13.36 -23.75
C GLY A 404 -39.60 13.38 -24.08
N ILE A 405 -38.73 13.67 -23.10
CA ILE A 405 -37.28 13.58 -23.27
C ILE A 405 -36.77 12.32 -22.55
N HIS A 406 -36.17 11.39 -23.29
CA HIS A 406 -35.54 10.23 -22.69
C HIS A 406 -34.28 10.65 -21.92
N ILE A 407 -34.08 10.14 -20.70
CA ILE A 407 -32.99 10.54 -19.80
C ILE A 407 -31.58 10.46 -20.44
N SER A 408 -31.34 9.47 -21.31
CA SER A 408 -30.06 9.33 -22.01
C SER A 408 -29.78 10.42 -23.06
N LYS A 409 -30.82 11.17 -23.46
CA LYS A 409 -30.79 12.27 -24.44
C LYS A 409 -30.93 13.65 -23.82
N ALA A 410 -31.29 13.70 -22.54
CA ALA A 410 -31.43 14.93 -21.79
C ALA A 410 -30.05 15.54 -21.52
N LYS A 411 -29.89 16.84 -21.82
CA LYS A 411 -28.69 17.63 -21.53
C LYS A 411 -29.07 18.93 -20.83
N CYS A 412 -28.15 19.44 -20.00
CA CYS A 412 -28.30 20.73 -19.36
C CYS A 412 -27.99 21.87 -20.35
N CYS A 413 -28.83 22.89 -20.35
CA CYS A 413 -28.53 24.20 -20.92
C CYS A 413 -28.24 25.16 -19.77
N ASP A 414 -27.05 25.02 -19.17
CA ASP A 414 -26.69 25.75 -17.93
C ASP A 414 -27.78 25.61 -16.85
N VAL A 415 -28.18 26.70 -16.19
CA VAL A 415 -29.29 26.74 -15.22
C VAL A 415 -30.67 26.95 -15.86
N THR A 416 -30.76 27.19 -17.17
CA THR A 416 -32.03 27.63 -17.80
C THR A 416 -32.98 26.49 -18.10
N GLY A 417 -32.47 25.28 -18.32
CA GLY A 417 -33.34 24.14 -18.59
C GLY A 417 -32.64 22.87 -19.02
N VAL A 418 -33.46 21.85 -19.25
CA VAL A 418 -33.06 20.57 -19.84
C VAL A 418 -33.60 20.53 -21.26
N TYR A 419 -32.76 20.10 -22.21
CA TYR A 419 -33.14 19.95 -23.61
C TYR A 419 -32.80 18.57 -24.15
N ASN A 420 -33.45 18.17 -25.24
CA ASN A 420 -33.19 16.92 -25.94
C ASN A 420 -32.10 17.13 -26.99
N GLU A 421 -30.93 16.50 -26.84
CA GLU A 421 -29.80 16.69 -27.76
C GLU A 421 -30.11 16.28 -29.21
N ASP A 422 -31.11 15.41 -29.44
CA ASP A 422 -31.46 14.94 -30.77
C ASP A 422 -32.33 15.95 -31.53
N THR A 423 -33.18 16.72 -30.83
CA THR A 423 -34.16 17.65 -31.45
C THR A 423 -33.88 19.11 -31.14
N GLN A 424 -33.03 19.41 -30.16
CA GLN A 424 -32.77 20.76 -29.66
C GLN A 424 -31.27 21.03 -29.51
N VAL A 425 -30.91 22.30 -29.46
CA VAL A 425 -29.55 22.77 -29.20
C VAL A 425 -29.57 23.92 -28.19
N CYS A 426 -28.58 23.98 -27.31
CA CYS A 426 -28.39 25.06 -26.36
C CYS A 426 -27.30 26.01 -26.85
N CYS A 427 -27.65 27.28 -27.05
CA CYS A 427 -26.73 28.35 -27.47
C CYS A 427 -26.67 29.41 -26.36
N LEU A 428 -25.55 29.45 -25.61
CA LEU A 428 -25.32 30.36 -24.48
C LEU A 428 -26.53 30.50 -23.52
N GLY A 429 -27.09 29.37 -23.09
CA GLY A 429 -28.20 29.34 -22.14
C GLY A 429 -29.60 29.45 -22.77
N GLN A 430 -29.71 29.58 -24.10
CA GLN A 430 -30.97 29.59 -24.82
C GLN A 430 -31.20 28.27 -25.57
N ILE A 431 -32.37 27.66 -25.40
CA ILE A 431 -32.74 26.39 -26.05
C ILE A 431 -33.50 26.69 -27.34
N PHE A 432 -33.03 26.12 -28.45
CA PHE A 432 -33.66 26.21 -29.76
C PHE A 432 -34.04 24.82 -30.28
N ASP A 433 -35.20 24.72 -30.94
CA ASP A 433 -35.59 23.54 -31.70
C ASP A 433 -34.79 23.49 -33.00
N LYS A 434 -34.09 22.38 -33.23
CA LYS A 434 -33.33 22.16 -34.46
C LYS A 434 -34.31 22.08 -35.63
N THR A 435 -34.15 22.95 -36.62
CA THR A 435 -34.84 22.78 -37.91
C THR A 435 -34.30 21.57 -38.67
N ASN A 436 -33.01 21.25 -38.49
CA ASN A 436 -32.38 20.05 -39.01
C ASN A 436 -31.40 19.45 -38.00
N ARG A 437 -31.52 18.14 -37.73
CA ARG A 437 -30.71 17.42 -36.74
C ARG A 437 -29.20 17.56 -36.96
N TRP A 438 -28.76 17.67 -38.21
CA TRP A 438 -27.35 17.61 -38.61
C TRP A 438 -26.74 18.99 -38.85
N THR A 439 -27.53 19.94 -39.35
CA THR A 439 -27.04 21.27 -39.77
C THR A 439 -27.35 22.38 -38.78
N SER A 440 -28.23 22.18 -37.80
CA SER A 440 -28.48 23.17 -36.74
C SER A 440 -27.30 23.27 -35.76
N ARG A 441 -26.67 24.44 -35.67
CA ARG A 441 -25.52 24.76 -34.81
C ARG A 441 -25.71 26.11 -34.12
N CYS A 442 -24.86 26.40 -33.14
CA CYS A 442 -24.85 27.70 -32.46
C CYS A 442 -23.77 28.62 -33.04
N CYS A 443 -24.12 29.88 -33.21
CA CYS A 443 -23.18 30.98 -33.42
C CYS A 443 -23.37 31.97 -32.27
N GLY A 444 -22.58 31.83 -31.21
CA GLY A 444 -22.83 32.55 -29.96
C GLY A 444 -24.19 32.17 -29.36
N ALA A 445 -25.06 33.16 -29.14
CA ALA A 445 -26.39 32.95 -28.54
C ALA A 445 -27.47 32.54 -29.55
N VAL A 446 -27.20 32.56 -30.85
CA VAL A 446 -28.21 32.25 -31.89
C VAL A 446 -27.98 30.88 -32.53
N MET A 447 -29.08 30.20 -32.89
CA MET A 447 -29.04 28.99 -33.70
C MET A 447 -29.04 29.34 -35.20
N TYR A 448 -28.19 28.69 -35.98
CA TYR A 448 -28.13 28.82 -37.44
C TYR A 448 -28.05 27.46 -38.14
N GLN A 449 -28.29 27.44 -39.45
CA GLN A 449 -28.12 26.24 -40.28
C GLN A 449 -26.82 26.31 -41.06
N THR A 450 -25.98 25.29 -40.96
CA THR A 450 -24.67 25.23 -41.64
C THR A 450 -24.76 25.15 -43.17
N ASP A 451 -25.93 24.86 -43.72
CA ASP A 451 -26.22 24.83 -45.15
C ASP A 451 -26.85 26.13 -45.68
N GLU A 452 -27.17 27.09 -44.81
CA GLU A 452 -27.68 28.41 -45.20
C GLU A 452 -26.70 29.54 -44.85
N GLN A 453 -25.99 29.40 -43.74
CA GLN A 453 -25.17 30.45 -43.15
C GLN A 453 -23.86 29.92 -42.60
N LEU A 454 -22.92 30.83 -42.39
CA LEU A 454 -21.59 30.57 -41.84
C LEU A 454 -21.40 31.37 -40.55
N CYS A 455 -20.91 30.72 -39.51
CA CYS A 455 -20.51 31.38 -38.27
C CYS A 455 -18.99 31.61 -38.29
N CYS A 456 -18.58 32.87 -38.19
CA CYS A 456 -17.19 33.28 -38.15
C CYS A 456 -16.76 33.59 -36.71
N GLU A 457 -15.82 32.80 -36.19
CA GLU A 457 -15.27 32.97 -34.85
C GLU A 457 -14.20 34.08 -34.83
N GLY A 458 -14.25 34.96 -33.82
CA GLY A 458 -13.27 36.02 -33.60
C GLY A 458 -12.04 35.58 -32.78
N ASP A 459 -11.13 36.51 -32.52
CA ASP A 459 -9.85 36.29 -31.82
C ASP A 459 -9.95 36.21 -30.28
N GLY A 460 -11.03 35.63 -29.76
CA GLY A 460 -11.25 35.40 -28.33
C GLY A 460 -11.79 36.61 -27.53
N PHE A 461 -11.73 37.82 -28.10
CA PHE A 461 -12.35 39.03 -27.52
C PHE A 461 -13.61 39.50 -28.27
N GLN A 462 -13.85 38.97 -29.48
CA GLN A 462 -15.00 39.31 -30.31
C GLN A 462 -16.03 38.18 -30.28
N GLU A 463 -17.32 38.55 -30.16
CA GLU A 463 -18.41 37.60 -30.32
C GLU A 463 -18.43 37.03 -31.76
N PRO A 464 -18.76 35.75 -31.93
CA PRO A 464 -18.84 35.15 -33.25
C PRO A 464 -19.94 35.81 -34.09
N MET A 465 -19.65 36.08 -35.36
CA MET A 465 -20.58 36.74 -36.27
C MET A 465 -21.19 35.75 -37.26
N LEU A 466 -22.50 35.87 -37.48
CA LEU A 466 -23.24 35.04 -38.41
C LEU A 466 -23.36 35.75 -39.77
N HIS A 467 -23.09 35.01 -40.84
CA HIS A 467 -23.02 35.53 -42.19
C HIS A 467 -23.76 34.65 -43.20
N ASP A 468 -24.35 35.26 -44.22
CA ASP A 468 -24.87 34.54 -45.39
C ASP A 468 -23.72 34.20 -46.36
N PHE A 469 -23.94 33.20 -47.23
CA PHE A 469 -22.94 32.76 -48.20
C PHE A 469 -22.79 33.72 -49.40
N GLU A 470 -22.15 34.88 -49.20
CA GLU A 470 -21.96 35.94 -50.21
C GLU A 470 -21.35 35.43 -51.53
N PHE A 471 -20.47 34.43 -51.47
CA PHE A 471 -19.78 33.86 -52.63
C PHE A 471 -20.24 32.44 -52.98
N GLY A 472 -21.39 32.01 -52.45
CA GLY A 472 -21.88 30.64 -52.51
C GLY A 472 -21.27 29.74 -51.43
N ILE A 473 -21.94 28.62 -51.13
CA ILE A 473 -21.64 27.73 -49.99
C ILE A 473 -20.21 27.17 -50.02
N ASP A 474 -19.72 26.80 -51.21
CA ASP A 474 -18.41 26.18 -51.36
C ASP A 474 -17.27 27.20 -51.21
N ASN A 475 -17.50 28.45 -51.66
CA ASN A 475 -16.45 29.47 -51.76
C ASN A 475 -16.46 30.51 -50.63
N THR A 476 -17.56 30.65 -49.88
CA THR A 476 -17.58 31.57 -48.74
C THR A 476 -16.88 30.92 -47.55
N LYS A 477 -15.84 31.58 -47.02
CA LYS A 477 -15.05 31.14 -45.85
C LYS A 477 -14.77 32.33 -44.93
N CYS A 478 -14.45 32.06 -43.67
CA CYS A 478 -14.12 33.08 -42.68
C CYS A 478 -12.60 33.30 -42.57
N CYS A 479 -12.17 34.55 -42.45
CA CYS A 479 -10.84 34.93 -41.99
C CYS A 479 -10.98 35.79 -40.73
N GLY A 480 -10.94 35.18 -39.55
CA GLY A 480 -11.47 35.82 -38.34
C GLY A 480 -12.96 36.05 -38.49
N THR A 481 -13.43 37.27 -38.24
CA THR A 481 -14.83 37.68 -38.41
C THR A 481 -15.20 38.09 -39.84
N ASP A 482 -14.22 38.23 -40.74
CA ASP A 482 -14.47 38.72 -42.11
C ASP A 482 -14.70 37.57 -43.10
N LEU A 483 -15.62 37.79 -44.05
CA LEU A 483 -15.85 36.86 -45.15
C LEU A 483 -14.81 37.04 -46.26
N TYR A 484 -14.43 35.94 -46.90
CA TYR A 484 -13.68 35.98 -48.14
C TYR A 484 -14.09 34.90 -49.11
N ASN A 485 -13.82 35.16 -50.39
CA ASN A 485 -14.05 34.21 -51.48
C ASN A 485 -12.83 33.29 -51.63
N SER A 486 -12.95 32.05 -51.19
CA SER A 486 -11.87 31.07 -51.26
C SER A 486 -11.53 30.59 -52.67
N SER A 487 -12.24 31.02 -53.71
CA SER A 487 -11.78 30.80 -55.10
C SER A 487 -10.69 31.79 -55.51
N ILE A 488 -10.62 32.96 -54.87
CA ILE A 488 -9.69 34.05 -55.21
C ILE A 488 -8.69 34.37 -54.09
N ASP A 489 -9.10 34.25 -52.83
CA ASP A 489 -8.30 34.65 -51.68
C ASP A 489 -8.03 33.48 -50.73
N PHE A 490 -7.11 33.71 -49.80
CA PHE A 490 -6.65 32.74 -48.81
C PHE A 490 -6.43 33.46 -47.48
N CYS A 491 -6.99 32.93 -46.38
CA CYS A 491 -6.74 33.45 -45.05
C CYS A 491 -5.47 32.84 -44.45
N CYS A 492 -4.52 33.67 -44.03
CA CYS A 492 -3.29 33.23 -43.39
C CYS A 492 -3.09 33.99 -42.08
N ASN A 493 -3.17 33.28 -40.95
CA ASN A 493 -3.07 33.85 -39.60
C ASN A 493 -3.97 35.09 -39.39
N GLY A 494 -5.22 35.03 -39.84
CA GLY A 494 -6.19 36.12 -39.71
C GLY A 494 -6.02 37.27 -40.71
N ILE A 495 -5.06 37.18 -41.64
CA ILE A 495 -4.84 38.18 -42.69
C ILE A 495 -5.28 37.60 -44.03
N LEU A 496 -6.13 38.35 -44.73
CA LEU A 496 -6.57 37.99 -46.08
C LEU A 496 -5.47 38.28 -47.11
N GLN A 497 -5.14 37.28 -47.93
CA GLN A 497 -4.12 37.35 -48.97
C GLN A 497 -4.68 36.81 -50.29
N ARG A 498 -4.22 37.33 -51.44
CA ARG A 498 -4.64 36.83 -52.76
C ARG A 498 -4.02 35.46 -53.04
N LYS A 499 -4.77 34.52 -53.62
CA LYS A 499 -4.22 33.26 -54.12
C LYS A 499 -3.27 33.53 -55.29
N THR A 500 -1.99 33.29 -55.07
CA THR A 500 -0.94 33.36 -56.09
C THR A 500 -0.59 31.99 -56.69
N PHE A 501 -1.09 30.91 -56.07
CA PHE A 501 -0.78 29.53 -56.46
C PHE A 501 -2.06 28.67 -56.48
N ASP A 502 -2.14 27.70 -57.38
CA ASP A 502 -3.30 26.78 -57.43
C ASP A 502 -3.46 26.01 -56.12
N GLU A 503 -2.34 25.49 -55.59
CA GLU A 503 -2.27 24.82 -54.29
C GLU A 503 -1.65 25.75 -53.24
N THR A 504 -2.44 26.71 -52.75
CA THR A 504 -1.96 27.69 -51.75
C THR A 504 -1.99 27.13 -50.32
N GLY A 505 -0.94 27.42 -49.53
CA GLY A 505 -0.84 27.15 -48.09
C GLY A 505 -0.39 28.40 -47.31
N CYS A 506 -0.42 28.34 -45.98
CA CYS A 506 0.01 29.42 -45.09
C CYS A 506 1.14 28.97 -44.16
N CYS A 507 2.20 29.79 -44.06
CA CYS A 507 3.30 29.58 -43.14
C CYS A 507 3.76 30.91 -42.56
N ALA A 508 3.76 31.05 -41.24
CA ALA A 508 4.21 32.27 -40.56
C ALA A 508 3.59 33.58 -41.11
N GLY A 509 2.32 33.56 -41.53
CA GLY A 509 1.65 34.74 -42.09
C GLY A 509 1.85 34.98 -43.59
N PHE A 510 2.64 34.14 -44.28
CA PHE A 510 2.86 34.24 -45.72
C PHE A 510 2.22 33.07 -46.48
N VAL A 511 1.65 33.37 -47.64
CA VAL A 511 1.12 32.35 -48.56
C VAL A 511 2.26 31.69 -49.36
N TYR A 512 2.17 30.38 -49.58
CA TYR A 512 3.17 29.62 -50.32
C TYR A 512 2.56 28.53 -51.19
N ASP A 513 3.30 28.07 -52.21
CA ASP A 513 2.92 26.95 -53.07
C ASP A 513 3.17 25.60 -52.37
N ARG A 514 2.09 24.88 -52.06
CA ARG A 514 2.12 23.57 -51.39
C ARG A 514 2.65 22.46 -52.27
N THR A 515 2.77 22.66 -53.58
CA THR A 515 3.42 21.66 -54.45
C THR A 515 4.94 21.69 -54.29
N SER A 516 5.50 22.84 -53.89
CA SER A 516 6.94 23.08 -53.80
C SER A 516 7.46 23.12 -52.36
N PHE A 517 6.64 23.52 -51.39
CA PHE A 517 7.06 23.71 -50.00
C PHE A 517 6.07 23.09 -48.99
N ILE A 518 6.53 22.90 -47.75
CA ILE A 518 5.71 22.53 -46.59
C ILE A 518 6.11 23.40 -45.39
N CYS A 519 5.13 23.85 -44.61
CA CYS A 519 5.39 24.63 -43.40
C CYS A 519 5.62 23.70 -42.20
N CYS A 520 6.81 23.74 -41.60
CA CYS A 520 7.12 23.00 -40.39
C CYS A 520 7.65 23.94 -39.32
N ARG A 521 6.90 24.09 -38.20
CA ARG A 521 7.23 25.03 -37.11
C ARG A 521 7.45 26.46 -37.62
N ASP A 522 6.50 26.96 -38.41
CA ASP A 522 6.53 28.31 -38.99
C ASP A 522 7.72 28.59 -39.92
N VAL A 523 8.42 27.54 -40.38
CA VAL A 523 9.50 27.65 -41.36
C VAL A 523 9.14 26.87 -42.62
N LEU A 524 9.26 27.52 -43.78
CA LEU A 524 9.10 26.88 -45.08
C LEU A 524 10.24 25.90 -45.34
N GLN A 525 9.89 24.65 -45.62
CA GLN A 525 10.80 23.59 -46.02
C GLN A 525 10.51 23.18 -47.46
N PRO A 526 11.52 23.02 -48.33
CA PRO A 526 11.29 22.53 -49.68
C PRO A 526 10.83 21.07 -49.66
N ILE A 527 9.88 20.73 -50.54
CA ILE A 527 9.49 19.34 -50.81
C ILE A 527 10.48 18.80 -51.84
N GLY A 528 11.32 17.85 -51.44
CA GLY A 528 12.32 17.28 -52.36
C GLY A 528 11.67 16.41 -53.45
N ASP A 529 12.34 16.28 -54.60
CA ASP A 529 11.83 15.63 -55.83
C ASP A 529 11.29 14.19 -55.66
N SER A 530 11.71 13.51 -54.60
CA SER A 530 11.31 12.12 -54.29
C SER A 530 10.05 12.00 -53.41
N VAL A 531 9.47 13.12 -52.98
CA VAL A 531 8.31 13.18 -52.10
C VAL A 531 7.13 13.81 -52.85
N PRO A 532 6.07 13.05 -53.16
CA PRO A 532 4.83 13.64 -53.67
C PRO A 532 4.26 14.61 -52.64
N TRP A 533 3.89 15.82 -53.06
CA TRP A 533 3.45 16.88 -52.14
C TRP A 533 2.24 16.48 -51.27
N GLN A 534 1.30 15.68 -51.81
CA GLN A 534 0.16 15.12 -51.07
C GLN A 534 0.56 14.20 -49.90
N ARG A 535 1.83 13.77 -49.88
CA ARG A 535 2.42 12.85 -48.90
C ARG A 535 3.59 13.48 -48.16
N ALA A 536 3.83 14.78 -48.31
CA ALA A 536 4.75 15.53 -47.48
C ALA A 536 4.13 15.75 -46.08
N GLU A 537 4.89 15.50 -45.02
CA GLU A 537 4.47 15.67 -43.62
C GLU A 537 5.64 16.24 -42.81
N CYS A 538 5.39 16.87 -41.66
CA CYS A 538 6.45 17.43 -40.82
C CYS A 538 6.91 16.46 -39.73
N CYS A 539 8.22 16.38 -39.52
CA CYS A 539 8.85 15.71 -38.38
C CYS A 539 9.98 16.58 -37.84
N GLY A 540 9.88 17.04 -36.59
CA GLY A 540 10.95 17.84 -35.96
C GLY A 540 11.32 19.16 -36.64
N GLY A 541 10.42 19.71 -37.47
CA GLY A 541 10.70 20.90 -38.28
C GLY A 541 11.17 20.60 -39.71
N ARG A 542 11.22 19.34 -40.15
CA ARG A 542 11.65 18.95 -41.51
C ARG A 542 10.55 18.22 -42.28
N CYS A 543 10.60 18.31 -43.61
CA CYS A 543 9.75 17.54 -44.51
C CYS A 543 10.10 16.04 -44.47
N MET A 544 9.10 15.18 -44.36
CA MET A 544 9.20 13.72 -44.46
C MET A 544 8.17 13.16 -45.45
N TYR A 545 8.49 12.00 -46.03
CA TYR A 545 7.61 11.26 -46.91
C TYR A 545 6.71 10.31 -46.11
N LYS A 546 5.45 10.71 -45.91
CA LYS A 546 4.41 9.94 -45.23
C LYS A 546 4.20 8.57 -45.88
N GLY A 547 4.54 7.51 -45.15
CA GLY A 547 4.38 6.11 -45.54
C GLY A 547 5.72 5.37 -45.64
N PRO A 548 6.62 5.74 -46.58
CA PRO A 548 7.98 5.20 -46.63
C PRO A 548 8.84 5.61 -45.44
N GLN A 549 8.51 6.71 -44.77
CA GLN A 549 9.19 7.20 -43.57
C GLN A 549 8.23 7.28 -42.38
N ARG A 550 8.80 7.30 -41.16
CA ARG A 550 8.10 7.50 -39.88
C ARG A 550 8.80 8.59 -39.06
N CYS A 551 8.04 9.36 -38.30
CA CYS A 551 8.55 10.30 -37.31
C CYS A 551 8.45 9.69 -35.91
N CYS A 552 9.55 9.72 -35.15
CA CYS A 552 9.53 9.48 -33.69
C CYS A 552 10.50 10.48 -33.04
N ASN A 553 10.06 11.15 -31.97
CA ASN A 553 10.85 12.17 -31.26
C ASN A 553 11.58 13.14 -32.20
N ASP A 554 10.83 13.75 -33.14
CA ASP A 554 11.36 14.72 -34.10
C ASP A 554 12.43 14.19 -35.08
N ARG A 555 12.63 12.86 -35.16
CA ARG A 555 13.58 12.21 -36.07
C ARG A 555 12.86 11.36 -37.11
N ILE A 556 13.37 11.40 -38.35
CA ILE A 556 12.83 10.69 -39.52
C ILE A 556 13.54 9.35 -39.68
N TYR A 557 12.78 8.26 -39.73
CA TYR A 557 13.28 6.90 -39.90
C TYR A 557 12.73 6.26 -41.18
N ALA A 558 13.55 5.48 -41.89
CA ALA A 558 13.13 4.73 -43.08
C ALA A 558 12.36 3.45 -42.71
N ARG A 559 11.31 3.12 -43.47
CA ARG A 559 10.50 1.91 -43.27
C ARG A 559 11.30 0.65 -43.67
N ASN A 560 11.68 -0.19 -42.70
CA ASN A 560 12.09 -1.57 -42.98
C ASN A 560 10.86 -2.46 -43.23
N ARG A 561 10.86 -3.27 -44.30
CA ARG A 561 9.76 -4.20 -44.60
C ARG A 561 9.75 -5.32 -43.55
N ARG A 562 8.67 -5.38 -42.74
CA ARG A 562 8.25 -6.48 -41.82
C ARG A 562 8.64 -6.39 -40.34
N THR A 563 8.47 -5.26 -39.67
CA THR A 563 8.41 -5.23 -38.20
C THR A 563 7.42 -4.16 -37.72
N ASP A 564 6.47 -4.55 -36.87
CA ASP A 564 5.65 -3.63 -36.07
C ASP A 564 6.54 -3.02 -34.98
N VAL A 565 7.35 -2.03 -35.37
CA VAL A 565 8.27 -1.31 -34.48
C VAL A 565 7.54 -0.10 -33.91
N THR A 566 7.37 -0.03 -32.59
CA THR A 566 6.83 1.15 -31.88
C THR A 566 7.93 2.20 -31.70
N CYS A 567 7.58 3.46 -31.42
CA CYS A 567 8.58 4.53 -31.25
C CYS A 567 9.63 4.21 -30.17
N GLU A 568 9.31 3.36 -29.19
CA GLU A 568 10.23 2.93 -28.12
C GLU A 568 11.47 2.18 -28.63
N THR A 569 11.38 1.52 -29.79
CA THR A 569 12.49 0.70 -30.31
C THR A 569 13.56 1.53 -31.02
N TYR A 570 13.26 2.78 -31.39
CA TYR A 570 14.18 3.70 -32.09
C TYR A 570 14.94 4.65 -31.15
N VAL A 571 14.65 4.58 -29.84
CA VAL A 571 15.21 5.45 -28.79
C VAL A 571 16.36 4.76 -28.01
N ARG A 572 16.72 3.52 -28.36
CA ARG A 572 17.90 2.83 -27.84
C ARG A 572 19.15 3.07 -28.67
#